data_AF-A0A9R1VXU4-F1
#
_entry.id   AF-A0A9R1VXU4-F1
#
_cell.length_a   1.000
_cell.length_b   1.000
_cell.length_c   1.000
_cell.angle_alpha   90.00
_cell.angle_beta   90.00
_cell.angle_gamma   90.00
#
_symmetry.space_group_name_H-M   'P 1'
#
loop_
_entity.id
_entity.type
_entity.pdbx_description
1 polymer ?
#
loop_
_entity_poly.entity_id
_entity_poly.type
_entity_poly.pdbx_seq_one_letter_code
_entity_poly.pdbx_strand_id
1 'polypeptide(L)'
;MVGNERDYMLVDHKHKNNFYKTTKFRLSNDFVVMVDAYNFVTFQDLIAMNLNTHVTFDFLGQVVSTNPMKVITENSREKWLMNLVDQDLC
;
A
#
# COMPACT_ATOMS: atom_id res chain seq x y z
N MET A 1 -7.43 -11.21 -33.89
CA MET A 1 -8.03 -10.33 -32.87
C MET A 1 -6.92 -9.87 -31.96
N VAL A 2 -6.69 -8.56 -31.88
CA VAL A 2 -5.55 -7.95 -31.17
C VAL A 2 -5.86 -7.95 -29.67
N GLY A 3 -5.14 -8.75 -28.90
CA GLY A 3 -5.32 -8.87 -27.46
C GLY A 3 -4.60 -7.77 -26.70
N ASN A 4 -5.20 -6.58 -26.62
CA ASN A 4 -4.71 -5.44 -25.83
C ASN A 4 -4.95 -5.59 -24.31
N GLU A 5 -5.19 -6.80 -23.80
CA GLU A 5 -5.54 -6.99 -22.39
C GLU A 5 -4.34 -6.95 -21.43
N ARG A 6 -3.10 -7.02 -21.93
CA ARG A 6 -1.89 -6.99 -21.10
C ARG A 6 -1.53 -5.59 -20.59
N ASP A 7 -1.92 -4.54 -21.30
CA ASP A 7 -1.53 -3.16 -20.97
C ASP A 7 -2.27 -2.59 -19.73
N TYR A 8 -3.28 -3.30 -19.22
CA TYR A 8 -4.11 -2.87 -18.09
C TYR A 8 -4.05 -3.81 -16.88
N MET A 9 -3.17 -4.82 -16.86
CA MET A 9 -3.04 -5.72 -15.71
C MET A 9 -1.89 -5.27 -14.80
N LEU A 10 -2.24 -4.84 -13.58
CA LEU A 10 -1.26 -4.51 -12.52
C LEU A 10 -0.53 -5.75 -11.98
N VAL A 11 -1.04 -6.95 -12.25
CA VAL A 11 -0.48 -8.23 -11.79
C VAL A 11 -0.36 -9.16 -12.98
N ASP A 12 0.85 -9.68 -13.22
CA ASP A 12 1.10 -10.64 -14.30
C ASP A 12 0.53 -12.01 -13.92
N HIS A 13 -0.71 -12.25 -14.34
CA HIS A 13 -1.37 -13.53 -14.16
C HIS A 13 -1.99 -14.00 -15.46
N LYS A 14 -1.75 -15.28 -15.80
CA LYS A 14 -2.18 -15.90 -17.06
C LYS A 14 -3.69 -15.88 -17.27
N HIS A 15 -4.46 -15.76 -16.19
CA HIS A 15 -5.92 -15.82 -16.21
C HIS A 15 -6.53 -14.56 -15.61
N LYS A 16 -7.58 -14.05 -16.27
CA LYS A 16 -8.43 -12.95 -15.82
C LYS A 16 -9.76 -13.51 -15.33
N ASN A 17 -10.18 -13.14 -14.13
CA ASN A 17 -11.50 -13.49 -13.60
C ASN A 17 -12.50 -12.38 -13.93
N ASN A 18 -13.61 -12.74 -14.59
CA ASN A 18 -14.73 -11.85 -14.86
C ASN A 18 -15.91 -12.21 -13.96
N PHE A 19 -16.65 -11.21 -13.50
CA PHE A 19 -17.83 -11.42 -12.67
C PHE A 19 -19.10 -11.45 -13.52
N TYR A 20 -20.00 -12.37 -13.20
CA TYR A 20 -21.29 -12.54 -13.87
C TYR A 20 -22.43 -12.34 -12.86
N LYS A 21 -23.67 -12.24 -13.34
CA LYS A 21 -24.86 -12.08 -12.46
C LYS A 21 -24.99 -13.17 -11.39
N THR A 22 -24.42 -14.35 -11.62
CA THR A 22 -24.43 -15.48 -10.68
C THR A 22 -23.27 -15.46 -9.70
N THR A 23 -22.28 -14.59 -9.88
CA THR A 23 -21.17 -14.42 -8.95
C THR A 23 -21.71 -13.93 -7.61
N LYS A 24 -21.35 -14.63 -6.54
CA LYS A 24 -21.67 -14.25 -5.16
C LYS A 24 -20.39 -13.91 -4.44
N PHE A 25 -20.38 -12.77 -3.76
CA PHE A 25 -19.34 -12.39 -2.82
C PHE A 25 -19.85 -12.63 -1.41
N ARG A 26 -18.95 -13.05 -0.53
CA ARG A 26 -19.20 -13.11 0.91
C ARG A 26 -18.02 -12.44 1.61
N LEU A 27 -18.32 -11.68 2.65
CA LEU A 27 -17.28 -11.22 3.57
C LEU A 27 -16.65 -12.48 4.18
N SER A 28 -15.35 -12.64 3.99
CA SER A 28 -14.61 -13.66 4.73
C SER A 28 -14.59 -13.23 6.19
N ASN A 29 -14.67 -14.19 7.12
CA ASN A 29 -14.17 -13.95 8.47
C ASN A 29 -12.69 -13.57 8.38
N ASP A 30 -12.20 -12.81 9.35
CA ASP A 30 -10.82 -12.29 9.38
C ASP A 30 -9.84 -13.35 8.89
N PHE A 31 -9.31 -13.09 7.71
CA PHE A 31 -8.31 -13.95 7.11
C PHE A 31 -7.02 -13.62 7.86
N VAL A 32 -6.68 -14.43 8.87
CA VAL A 32 -5.36 -14.38 9.49
C VAL A 32 -4.37 -14.98 8.49
N VAL A 33 -4.14 -14.28 7.36
CA VAL A 33 -2.81 -14.33 6.80
C VAL A 33 -1.96 -13.69 7.87
N MET A 34 -1.19 -14.52 8.57
CA MET A 34 0.02 -14.00 9.19
C MET A 34 0.78 -13.35 8.05
N VAL A 35 0.68 -12.03 7.93
CA VAL A 35 1.61 -11.30 7.10
C VAL A 35 2.92 -11.49 7.82
N ASP A 36 3.82 -12.23 7.18
CA ASP A 36 5.04 -12.68 7.82
C ASP A 36 5.79 -11.46 8.36
N ALA A 37 5.91 -11.36 9.68
CA ALA A 37 6.38 -10.14 10.35
C ALA A 37 7.82 -9.79 9.94
N TYR A 38 8.57 -10.76 9.39
CA TYR A 38 9.91 -10.58 8.84
C TYR A 38 9.97 -9.68 7.59
N ASN A 39 8.84 -9.33 6.97
CA ASN A 39 8.81 -8.45 5.80
C ASN A 39 8.63 -6.97 6.15
N PHE A 40 8.39 -6.63 7.42
CA PHE A 40 8.22 -5.24 7.84
C PHE A 40 9.50 -4.69 8.46
N VAL A 41 9.94 -3.52 8.02
CA VAL A 41 11.02 -2.78 8.71
C VAL A 41 10.48 -2.14 9.98
N THR A 42 11.32 -2.07 11.01
CA THR A 42 10.96 -1.39 12.24
C THR A 42 10.99 0.13 12.06
N PHE A 43 10.25 0.87 12.89
CA PHE A 43 10.29 2.33 12.84
C PHE A 43 11.68 2.88 13.25
N GLN A 44 12.40 2.15 14.10
CA GLN A 44 13.78 2.47 14.47
C GLN A 44 14.73 2.41 13.26
N ASP A 45 14.60 1.39 12.40
CA ASP A 45 15.39 1.27 11.18
C ASP A 45 15.10 2.41 10.18
N LEU A 46 13.83 2.82 10.09
CA LEU A 46 13.40 3.96 9.27
C LEU A 46 14.01 5.28 9.75
N ILE A 47 13.95 5.57 11.06
CA ILE A 47 14.50 6.81 11.63
C ILE A 47 16.02 6.84 11.55
N ALA A 48 16.69 5.70 11.79
CA ALA A 48 18.13 5.59 11.76
C ALA A 48 18.72 5.82 10.36
N MET A 49 17.89 5.90 9.31
CA MET A 49 18.31 5.97 7.90
C MET A 49 19.27 4.85 7.50
N ASN A 50 19.20 3.71 8.19
CA ASN A 50 20.03 2.53 7.91
C ASN A 50 19.52 1.72 6.71
N LEU A 51 18.59 2.29 5.95
CA LEU A 51 17.92 1.66 4.83
C LEU A 51 18.38 2.30 3.52
N ASN A 52 18.58 1.46 2.50
CA ASN A 52 18.92 1.94 1.17
C ASN A 52 17.74 2.75 0.60
N THR A 53 17.94 4.04 0.36
CA THR A 53 16.91 4.97 -0.15
C THR A 53 16.41 4.65 -1.56
N HIS A 54 17.01 3.68 -2.25
CA HIS A 54 16.59 3.20 -3.57
C HIS A 54 15.75 1.91 -3.53
N VAL A 55 15.39 1.43 -2.34
CA VAL A 55 14.59 0.21 -2.14
C VAL A 55 13.27 0.57 -1.45
N THR A 56 12.19 -0.12 -1.82
CA THR A 56 10.88 0.00 -1.18
C THR A 56 10.81 -0.89 0.05
N PHE A 57 10.21 -0.38 1.13
CA PHE A 57 10.03 -1.11 2.39
C PHE A 57 8.59 -1.00 2.85
N ASP A 58 8.10 -2.04 3.49
CA ASP A 58 6.81 -2.04 4.17
C ASP A 58 7.04 -1.84 5.68
N PHE A 59 6.19 -1.06 6.35
CA PHE A 59 6.21 -0.89 7.81
C PHE A 59 4.79 -0.93 8.38
N LEU A 60 4.68 -1.29 9.66
CA LEU A 60 3.44 -1.25 10.42
C LEU A 60 3.69 -0.47 11.71
N GLY A 61 2.73 0.36 12.12
CA GLY A 61 2.85 1.17 13.32
C GLY A 61 1.51 1.79 13.74
N GLN A 62 1.50 2.42 14.91
CA GLN A 62 0.33 3.15 15.38
C GLN A 62 0.43 4.61 14.96
N VAL A 63 -0.60 5.11 14.28
CA VAL A 63 -0.75 6.55 14.02
C VAL A 63 -1.07 7.25 15.34
N VAL A 64 -0.14 8.07 15.83
CA VAL A 64 -0.30 8.80 17.10
C VAL A 64 -0.86 10.19 16.87
N SER A 65 -0.43 10.87 15.83
CA SER A 65 -0.98 12.16 15.45
C SER A 65 -0.80 12.44 13.97
N THR A 66 -1.52 13.44 13.48
CA THR A 66 -1.45 13.86 12.09
C THR A 66 -1.39 15.36 12.00
N ASN A 67 -0.60 15.87 11.06
CA ASN A 67 -0.66 17.29 10.73
C ASN A 67 -1.89 17.56 9.86
N PRO A 68 -2.48 18.78 9.93
CA PRO A 68 -3.51 19.19 8.99
C PRO A 68 -3.07 18.97 7.55
N MET A 69 -3.96 18.42 6.74
CA MET A 69 -3.72 18.20 5.32
C MET A 69 -3.38 19.52 4.62
N LYS A 70 -2.34 19.49 3.78
CA LYS A 70 -1.88 20.65 3.00
C LYS A 70 -2.10 20.39 1.53
N VAL A 71 -2.57 21.40 0.81
CA VAL A 71 -2.57 21.39 -0.66
C VAL A 71 -1.22 21.90 -1.13
N ILE A 72 -0.54 21.10 -1.95
CA ILE A 72 0.67 21.51 -2.68
C ILE A 72 0.35 21.52 -4.17
N THR A 73 0.99 22.41 -4.93
CA THR A 73 0.85 22.44 -6.39
C THR A 73 2.16 22.02 -7.03
N GLU A 74 2.12 21.01 -7.88
CA GLU A 74 3.28 20.52 -8.62
C GLU A 74 2.88 20.26 -10.07
N ASN A 75 3.64 20.79 -11.03
CA ASN A 75 3.32 20.71 -12.46
C ASN A 75 1.89 21.16 -12.79
N SER A 76 1.43 22.25 -12.16
CA SER A 76 0.07 22.81 -12.29
C SER A 76 -1.05 21.84 -11.89
N ARG A 77 -0.74 20.82 -11.09
CA ARG A 77 -1.71 19.90 -10.52
C ARG A 77 -1.67 20.00 -9.00
N GLU A 78 -2.85 20.05 -8.40
CA GLU A 78 -3.00 19.99 -6.95
C GLU A 78 -2.73 18.58 -6.45
N LYS A 79 -1.95 18.48 -5.37
CA LYS A 79 -1.71 17.27 -4.60
C LYS A 79 -2.03 17.55 -3.14
N TRP A 80 -2.58 16.56 -2.46
CA TRP A 80 -2.90 16.63 -1.05
C TRP A 80 -1.82 15.90 -0.27
N LEU A 81 -1.11 16.62 0.59
CA LEU A 81 -0.05 16.11 1.43
C LEU A 81 -0.53 16.06 2.89
N MET A 82 -0.34 14.90 3.52
CA MET A 82 -0.62 14.72 4.94
C MET A 82 0.57 14.03 5.57
N ASN A 83 1.17 14.69 6.57
CA ASN A 83 2.28 14.12 7.32
C ASN A 83 1.73 13.36 8.52
N LEU A 84 2.10 12.09 8.62
CA LEU A 84 1.79 11.24 9.77
C LEU A 84 2.92 11.34 10.79
N VAL A 85 2.56 11.29 12.06
CA VAL A 85 3.49 11.07 13.16
C VAL A 85 3.08 9.76 13.81
N ASP A 86 3.95 8.78 13.64
CA ASP A 86 3.72 7.42 14.11
C ASP A 86 4.64 7.12 15.29
N GLN A 87 4.20 6.21 16.14
CA GLN A 87 5.01 5.64 17.21
C GLN A 87 5.09 4.13 17.02
N ASP A 88 6.26 3.58 17.30
CA ASP A 88 6.51 2.14 17.25
C ASP A 88 5.57 1.42 18.22
N LEU A 89 4.89 0.38 17.73
CA LEU A 89 4.20 -0.59 18.58
C LEU A 89 5.24 -1.65 18.89
N CYS A 90 5.92 -1.52 20.02
CA CYS A 90 6.98 -2.43 20.46
C CYS A 90 6.66 -3.91 20.23
#